data_AF-A0A9X1KCA2-F1
#
_entry.id   AF-A0A9X1KCA2-F1
#
_cell.length_a   1.000
_cell.length_b   1.000
_cell.length_c   1.000
_cell.angle_alpha   90.00
_cell.angle_beta   90.00
_cell.angle_gamma   90.00
#
_symmetry.space_group_name_H-M   'P 1'
#
loop_
_entity.id
_entity.type
_entity.pdbx_description
1 polymer ?
#
loop_
_entity_poly.entity_id
_entity_poly.type
_entity_poly.pdbx_seq_one_letter_code
_entity_poly.pdbx_strand_id
1 'polypeptide(L)' 'MATKRPRTTISFDPDEYVALEKWAKSEFRSVPQLVSAIVKRALLEKNQFEVEIQNQK' A
#
# COMPACT_ATOMS: atom_id res chain seq x y z
N MET A 1 18.36 9.84 16.02
CA MET A 1 18.24 10.39 14.65
C MET A 1 16.83 10.12 14.15
N ALA A 2 16.08 11.15 13.77
CA ALA A 2 14.78 10.95 13.14
C ALA A 2 15.02 10.23 11.81
N THR A 3 14.49 9.01 11.67
CA THR A 3 14.50 8.27 10.42
C THR A 3 13.71 9.07 9.39
N LYS A 4 14.40 9.84 8.53
CA LYS A 4 13.78 10.59 7.43
C LYS A 4 13.33 9.59 6.35
N ARG A 5 12.25 8.86 6.62
CA ARG A 5 11.58 8.07 5.59
C ARG A 5 11.04 9.04 4.54
N PRO A 6 11.20 8.74 3.23
CA PRO A 6 10.58 9.55 2.19
C PRO A 6 9.06 9.58 2.41
N ARG A 7 8.47 10.76 2.22
CA ARG A 7 7.04 11.01 2.39
C ARG A 7 6.43 11.30 1.03
N THR A 8 5.31 10.67 0.77
CA THR A 8 4.47 10.94 -0.40
C THR A 8 3.10 11.37 0.11
N THR A 9 2.56 12.44 -0.45
CA THR A 9 1.19 12.88 -0.22
C THR A 9 0.32 12.32 -1.33
N ILE A 10 -0.81 11.72 -0.98
CA ILE A 10 -1.78 11.13 -1.93
C ILE A 10 -3.12 11.79 -1.65
N SER A 11 -3.82 12.19 -2.70
CA SER A 11 -5.20 12.66 -2.64
C SER A 11 -6.08 11.58 -3.24
N PHE A 12 -7.21 11.30 -2.60
CA PHE A 12 -8.21 10.34 -3.05
C PHE A 12 -9.51 11.08 -3.33
N ASP A 13 -10.32 10.53 -4.22
CA ASP A 13 -11.68 11.01 -4.37
C ASP A 13 -12.48 10.74 -3.08
N PRO A 14 -13.51 11.55 -2.76
CA PRO A 14 -14.21 11.43 -1.48
C PRO A 14 -14.84 10.05 -1.23
N ASP A 15 -15.40 9.43 -2.27
CA ASP A 15 -16.02 8.11 -2.23
C ASP A 15 -14.97 6.98 -2.03
N GLU A 16 -13.82 7.09 -2.69
CA GLU A 16 -12.68 6.19 -2.47
C GLU A 16 -12.18 6.27 -1.02
N TYR A 17 -12.04 7.50 -0.49
CA TYR A 17 -11.57 7.70 0.88
C TYR A 17 -12.56 7.12 1.90
N VAL A 18 -13.86 7.28 1.68
CA VAL A 18 -14.90 6.66 2.53
C VAL A 18 -14.81 5.13 2.49
N ALA A 19 -14.54 4.53 1.33
CA ALA A 19 -14.33 3.09 1.22
C ALA A 19 -13.09 2.64 2.00
N LEU A 20 -11.98 3.38 1.89
CA LEU A 20 -10.75 3.12 2.64
C LEU A 20 -10.95 3.26 4.16
N GLU A 21 -11.69 4.26 4.61
CA GLU A 21 -12.01 4.42 6.04
C GLU A 21 -12.82 3.25 6.59
N LYS A 22 -13.83 2.78 5.85
CA LYS A 22 -14.65 1.63 6.25
C LYS A 22 -13.80 0.36 6.37
N TRP A 23 -12.93 0.12 5.38
CA TRP A 23 -12.02 -1.02 5.40
C TRP A 23 -11.03 -0.92 6.55
N ALA A 24 -10.38 0.23 6.74
CA ALA A 24 -9.42 0.43 7.82
C ALA A 24 -10.05 0.19 9.21
N LYS A 25 -11.29 0.67 9.42
CA LYS A 25 -12.06 0.43 10.64
C LYS A 25 -12.33 -1.06 10.88
N SER A 26 -12.69 -1.82 9.84
CA SER A 26 -12.93 -3.27 9.97
C SER A 26 -11.69 -4.06 10.40
N GLU A 27 -10.49 -3.55 10.12
CA GLU A 27 -9.22 -4.16 10.50
C GLU A 27 -8.57 -3.54 11.75
N PHE A 28 -9.28 -2.65 12.46
CA PHE A 28 -8.75 -1.88 13.60
C PHE A 28 -7.46 -1.09 13.26
N ARG A 29 -7.42 -0.49 12.06
CA ARG A 29 -6.28 0.28 11.52
C ARG A 29 -6.70 1.70 11.12
N SER A 30 -5.71 2.57 10.94
CA SER A 30 -5.88 3.86 10.25
C SER A 30 -5.70 3.72 8.74
N VAL A 31 -6.28 4.65 7.96
CA VAL A 31 -6.14 4.67 6.49
C VAL A 31 -4.66 4.64 6.04
N PRO A 32 -3.73 5.43 6.62
CA PRO A 32 -2.31 5.33 6.25
C PRO A 32 -1.69 3.96 6.50
N GLN A 33 -2.08 3.27 7.58
CA GLN A 33 -1.58 1.92 7.88
C GLN A 33 -2.12 0.88 6.88
N LEU A 34 -3.40 1.01 6.50
CA LEU A 34 -4.01 0.17 5.49
C LEU A 34 -3.32 0.36 4.13
N VAL A 35 -3.17 1.62 3.68
CA VAL A 35 -2.47 1.94 2.42
C VAL A 35 -1.05 1.38 2.43
N SER A 36 -0.32 1.53 3.54
CA SER A 36 1.03 0.97 3.65
C SER A 36 1.05 -0.57 3.53
N ALA A 37 0.04 -1.27 4.05
CA ALA A 37 -0.06 -2.72 3.95
C ALA A 37 -0.37 -3.17 2.51
N ILE A 38 -1.31 -2.48 1.85
CA ILE A 38 -1.68 -2.73 0.45
C ILE A 38 -0.48 -2.52 -0.47
N VAL A 39 0.21 -1.37 -0.33
CA VAL A 39 1.40 -1.05 -1.14
C VAL A 39 2.50 -2.09 -0.92
N LYS A 40 2.75 -2.50 0.33
CA LYS A 40 3.75 -3.53 0.64
C LYS A 40 3.42 -4.85 -0.06
N ARG A 41 2.15 -5.27 -0.02
CA ARG A 41 1.69 -6.49 -0.70
C ARG A 41 1.86 -6.38 -2.21
N ALA A 42 1.42 -5.28 -2.82
CA ALA A 42 1.54 -5.06 -4.26
C ALA A 42 3.01 -5.05 -4.74
N LEU A 43 3.92 -4.47 -3.94
CA LEU A 43 5.36 -4.50 -4.25
C LEU A 43 5.95 -5.91 -4.18
N LEU A 44 5.54 -6.72 -3.21
CA LEU A 44 5.99 -8.11 -3.10
C LEU A 44 5.49 -8.94 -4.28
N GLU A 45 4.21 -8.80 -4.65
CA GLU A 45 3.61 -9.47 -5.81
C GLU A 45 4.34 -9.05 -7.10
N LYS A 46 4.54 -7.74 -7.31
CA LYS A 46 5.29 -7.22 -8.46
C LYS A 46 6.70 -7.82 -8.55
N ASN A 47 7.45 -7.84 -7.45
CA ASN A 47 8.80 -8.37 -7.43
C ASN A 47 8.82 -9.89 -7.73
N GLN A 48 7.83 -10.64 -7.25
CA GLN A 48 7.70 -12.07 -7.57
C GLN A 48 7.47 -12.28 -9.08
N PHE A 49 6.58 -11.50 -9.69
CA PHE A 49 6.35 -11.54 -11.14
C PHE A 49 7.62 -11.20 -11.94
N GLU A 50 8.38 -10.19 -11.53
CA GLU A 50 9.63 -9.82 -12.20
C GLU A 50 10.69 -10.94 -12.12
N VAL A 51 10.79 -11.61 -10.97
CA VAL A 51 11.69 -12.76 -10.78
C VAL A 51 11.25 -13.97 -11.62
N GLU A 52 9.95 -14.26 -11.70
CA GLU A 52 9.41 -15.34 -12.53
C GLU A 52 9.64 -15.12 -14.03
N ILE A 53 9.50 -13.88 -14.52
CA ILE A 53 9.78 -13.54 -15.92
C ILE A 53 11.26 -13.67 -16.25
N GLN A 54 12.16 -13.34 -15.31
CA GLN A 54 13.61 -13.48 -15.52
C GLN A 54 14.08 -14.94 -15.51
N ASN A 55 13.44 -15.81 -14.73
CA ASN A 55 13.79 -17.24 -14.65
C ASN A 55 13.23 -18.09 -15.80
N GLN A 56 12.34 -17.53 -16.64
CA GLN A 56 11.81 -18.18 -17.84
C GLN A 56 12.54 -17.78 -19.15
N LYS A 57 13.54 -16.90 -19.07
CA LYS A 57 14.43 -16.52 -20.18
C LYS A 57 15.78 -17.19 -20.05
#